data_AF-A0A440J0R8-F1
#
_entry.id   AF-A0A440J0R8-F1
#
_cell.length_a   1.000
_cell.length_b   1.000
_cell.length_c   1.000
_cell.angle_alpha   90.00
_cell.angle_beta   90.00
_cell.angle_gamma   90.00
#
_symmetry.space_group_name_H-M   'P 1'
#
loop_
_entity.id
_entity.type
_entity.pdbx_description
1 polymer ?
#
loop_
_entity_poly.entity_id
_entity_poly.type
_entity_poly.pdbx_seq_one_letter_code
_entity_poly.pdbx_strand_id
1 'polypeptide(L)' 'MSMDDVMRKWPASIAVLIRHRMHCVGCHIAPFRSIAEACRDHRIDEGNFLKGLERAIAGGPVSRVDARPASPDDERP' A
#
# COMPACT_ATOMS: atom_id res chain seq x y z
N MET A 1 6.07 11.48 3.97
CA MET A 1 7.09 10.55 3.45
C MET A 1 6.59 9.96 2.14
N SER A 2 7.49 9.71 1.20
CA SER A 2 7.13 9.06 -0.06
C SER A 2 6.97 7.56 0.10
N MET A 3 6.35 6.90 -0.88
CA MET A 3 6.28 5.44 -0.95
C MET A 3 7.68 4.81 -1.05
N ASP A 4 8.61 5.46 -1.75
CA ASP A 4 10.01 5.01 -1.81
C ASP A 4 10.70 5.10 -0.44
N ASP A 5 10.50 6.21 0.30
CA ASP A 5 11.03 6.36 1.66
C ASP A 5 10.52 5.26 2.60
N VAL A 6 9.22 4.94 2.52
CA VAL A 6 8.60 3.88 3.33
C VAL A 6 9.28 2.54 3.05
N MET A 7 9.41 2.17 1.77
CA MET A 7 9.99 0.87 1.38
C MET A 7 11.47 0.77 1.75
N ARG A 8 12.24 1.87 1.62
CA ARG A 8 13.66 1.90 2.01
C ARG A 8 13.85 1.82 3.52
N LYS A 9 13.04 2.56 4.28
CA LYS A 9 13.14 2.60 5.74
C LYS A 9 12.59 1.31 6.38
N TRP A 10 11.56 0.72 5.79
CA TRP A 10 10.93 -0.51 6.27
C TRP A 10 10.68 -1.49 5.12
N PRO A 11 11.66 -2.33 4.76
CA PRO A 11 11.51 -3.31 3.68
C PRO A 11 10.32 -4.27 3.87
N ALA A 12 9.93 -4.56 5.11
CA ALA A 12 8.75 -5.39 5.42
C ALA A 12 7.43 -4.79 4.88
N SER A 13 7.36 -3.48 4.67
CA SER A 13 6.19 -2.81 4.08
C SER A 13 5.88 -3.31 2.66
N ILE A 14 6.89 -3.74 1.89
CA ILE A 14 6.74 -4.19 0.50
C ILE A 14 5.70 -5.32 0.39
N ALA A 15 5.65 -6.23 1.37
CA ALA A 15 4.66 -7.30 1.39
C ALA A 15 3.22 -6.77 1.49
N VAL A 16 3.00 -5.67 2.22
CA VAL A 16 1.70 -4.98 2.31
C VAL A 16 1.35 -4.36 0.95
N LEU A 17 2.28 -3.62 0.33
CA LEU A 17 2.06 -3.00 -0.97
C LEU A 17 1.68 -4.03 -2.05
N ILE A 18 2.42 -5.15 -2.12
CA ILE A 18 2.13 -6.26 -3.05
C ILE A 18 0.75 -6.85 -2.75
N ARG A 19 0.40 -7.01 -1.48
CA ARG A 19 -0.90 -7.56 -1.07
C ARG A 19 -2.06 -6.68 -1.52
N HIS A 20 -1.87 -5.36 -1.47
CA HIS A 20 -2.82 -4.36 -1.95
C HIS A 20 -2.71 -4.08 -3.46
N ARG A 21 -1.86 -4.82 -4.19
CA ARG A 21 -1.59 -4.65 -5.62
C ARG A 21 -1.20 -3.22 -6.01
N MET A 22 -0.50 -2.53 -5.11
CA MET A 22 0.02 -1.20 -5.41
C MET A 22 1.15 -1.32 -6.44
N HIS A 23 1.11 -0.48 -7.47
CA HIS A 23 2.14 -0.44 -8.51
C HIS A 23 3.39 0.35 -8.05
N CYS A 24 3.43 0.82 -6.80
CA CYS A 24 4.54 1.62 -6.29
C CYS A 24 5.86 0.84 -6.19
N VAL A 25 5.82 -0.49 -6.06
CA VAL A 25 7.02 -1.32 -5.98
C VAL A 25 7.74 -1.32 -7.33
N GLY A 26 8.95 -0.77 -7.37
CA GLY A 26 9.76 -0.68 -8.60
C GLY A 26 9.37 0.46 -9.55
N CYS A 27 8.43 1.32 -9.16
CA CYS A 27 8.01 2.46 -9.99
C CYS A 27 8.94 3.66 -9.79
N HIS A 28 9.49 4.20 -10.88
CA HIS A 28 10.44 5.33 -10.82
C HIS A 28 9.83 6.63 -10.28
N ILE A 29 8.50 6.76 -10.27
CA ILE A 29 7.82 7.93 -9.68
C ILE A 29 7.49 7.76 -8.19
N ALA A 30 7.70 6.58 -7.60
CA ALA A 30 7.42 6.31 -6.18
C ALA A 30 8.08 7.31 -5.19
N PRO A 31 9.29 7.87 -5.44
CA PRO A 31 9.88 8.90 -4.59
C PRO A 31 9.07 10.21 -4.51
N PHE A 32 8.15 10.42 -5.44
CA PHE A 32 7.28 11.61 -5.50
C PHE A 32 5.84 11.32 -5.07
N ARG A 33 5.52 10.07 -4.74
CA ARG A 33 4.16 9.66 -4.36
C ARG A 33 4.05 9.54 -2.85
N SER A 34 3.16 10.31 -2.23
CA SER A 34 2.82 10.11 -0.81
C SER A 34 1.94 8.87 -0.62
N ILE A 35 1.87 8.39 0.62
CA ILE A 35 0.99 7.28 1.01
C ILE A 35 -0.48 7.59 0.69
N ALA A 36 -0.95 8.79 1.06
CA ALA A 36 -2.33 9.20 0.86
C ALA A 36 -2.72 9.28 -0.62
N GLU A 37 -1.85 9.83 -1.46
CA GLU A 37 -2.09 9.86 -2.92
C GLU A 37 -2.10 8.45 -3.50
N ALA A 38 -1.19 7.58 -3.07
CA ALA A 38 -1.16 6.20 -3.56
C ALA A 38 -2.41 5.42 -3.11
N CYS A 39 -2.85 5.58 -1.85
CA CYS A 39 -4.09 4.96 -1.37
C CYS A 39 -5.31 5.43 -2.16
N ARG A 40 -5.39 6.74 -2.45
CA ARG A 40 -6.47 7.33 -3.25
C ARG A 40 -6.52 6.76 -4.67
N ASP A 41 -5.39 6.75 -5.38
CA ASP A 41 -5.29 6.24 -6.76
C ASP A 41 -5.65 4.75 -6.84
N HIS A 42 -5.31 3.99 -5.80
CA HIS A 42 -5.57 2.55 -5.73
C HIS A 42 -6.90 2.19 -5.05
N ARG A 43 -7.72 3.18 -4.66
CA ARG A 43 -8.99 2.99 -3.93
C ARG A 43 -8.83 2.12 -2.67
N ILE A 44 -7.74 2.34 -1.93
CA ILE A 44 -7.41 1.65 -0.69
C ILE A 44 -7.83 2.55 0.49
N ASP A 45 -8.45 1.94 1.51
CA ASP A 45 -8.67 2.64 2.78
C ASP A 45 -7.31 2.91 3.46
N GLU A 46 -6.96 4.19 3.57
CA GLU A 46 -5.67 4.63 4.11
C GLU A 46 -5.47 4.15 5.55
N GLY A 47 -6.53 4.15 6.38
CA GLY A 47 -6.44 3.72 7.78
C GLY A 47 -6.10 2.24 7.92
N ASN A 48 -6.73 1.37 7.15
CA ASN A 48 -6.44 -0.06 7.12
C ASN A 48 -5.05 -0.33 6.53
N PHE A 49 -4.64 0.43 5.51
CA PHE A 49 -3.31 0.31 4.94
C PHE A 49 -2.22 0.65 5.95
N LEU A 50 -2.35 1.78 6.66
CA LEU A 50 -1.40 2.20 7.71
C LEU A 50 -1.30 1.17 8.84
N LYS A 51 -2.42 0.61 9.30
CA LYS A 51 -2.42 -0.50 10.27
C LYS A 51 -1.70 -1.74 9.74
N GLY A 52 -1.88 -2.06 8.46
CA GLY A 52 -1.14 -3.12 7.78
C GLY A 52 0.37 -2.88 7.79
N LEU A 53 0.80 -1.66 7.49
CA LEU A 53 2.20 -1.23 7.54
C LEU A 53 2.78 -1.34 8.95
N GLU A 54 2.11 -0.78 9.96
CA GLU A 54 2.55 -0.84 11.35
C GLU A 54 2.73 -2.29 11.82
N ARG A 55 1.77 -3.17 11.50
CA ARG A 55 1.87 -4.61 11.83
C ARG A 55 3.05 -5.27 11.13
N ALA A 56 3.27 -5.00 9.85
CA ALA A 56 4.40 -5.57 9.11
C ALA A 56 5.74 -5.08 9.66
N ILE A 57 5.84 -3.80 10.03
CA ILE A 57 7.03 -3.21 10.67
C ILE A 57 7.31 -3.88 12.02
N ALA A 58 6.27 -4.23 12.77
CA ALA A 58 6.39 -4.95 14.03
C ALA A 58 6.66 -6.47 13.87
N GLY A 59 6.85 -6.98 12.65
CA GLY A 59 7.07 -8.41 12.38
C GLY A 59 5.80 -9.27 12.40
N GLY A 60 4.63 -8.64 12.45
CA GLY A 60 3.34 -9.32 12.40
C GLY A 60 2.97 -9.78 10.97
N PRO A 61 2.04 -10.74 10.83
CA PRO A 61 1.64 -11.28 9.54
C PRO A 61 0.84 -10.27 8.72
N VAL A 62 1.05 -10.17 7.41
CA VAL A 62 0.22 -9.31 6.54
C VAL A 62 -1.16 -9.96 6.36
N SER A 63 -2.25 -9.28 6.73
CA SER A 63 -3.61 -9.87 6.70
C SER A 63 -4.23 -9.76 5.31
N ARG A 64 -5.07 -10.74 4.96
CA ARG A 64 -5.90 -10.67 3.75
C ARG A 64 -7.10 -9.73 3.90
N VAL A 65 -7.52 -9.46 5.14
CA VAL A 65 -8.72 -8.67 5.47
C VAL A 65 -8.53 -7.19 5.10
N ASP A 66 -7.28 -6.71 5.15
CA ASP A 66 -6.92 -5.31 4.86
C ASP A 66 -6.99 -5.00 3.35
N ALA A 67 -6.87 -6.03 2.51
CA ALA A 67 -6.76 -5.91 1.05
C ALA A 67 -8.09 -6.07 0.30
N ARG A 68 -9.24 -6.08 1.00
CA ARG A 68 -10.53 -6.22 0.32
C ARG A 68 -10.82 -4.92 -0.44
N PRO A 69 -11.03 -4.97 -1.77
CA PRO A 69 -11.41 -3.78 -2.52
C PRO A 69 -12.84 -3.37 -2.16
N ALA A 70 -13.17 -2.09 -2.35
CA ALA A 70 -14.54 -1.74 -2.68
C ALA A 70 -14.93 -2.54 -3.94
N SER A 71 -15.85 -3.52 -3.82
CA SER A 71 -16.43 -4.26 -4.96
C SER A 71 -17.49 -3.38 -5.66
N PRO A 72 -18.08 -3.75 -6.82
CA PRO A 72 -17.67 -4.63 -7.91
C PRO A 72 -17.35 -3.86 -9.23
N ASP A 73 -17.38 -2.52 -9.20
CA ASP A 73 -17.23 -1.64 -10.36
C ASP A 73 -15.75 -1.29 -10.63
N ASP A 74 -15.02 -2.24 -11.22
CA ASP A 74 -13.82 -1.91 -12.00
C ASP A 74 -14.26 -1.34 -13.36
N GLU A 75 -14.97 -0.21 -13.31
CA GLU A 75 -15.59 0.46 -14.47
C GLU A 75 -14.50 1.13 -15.32
N ARG A 76 -13.93 0.29 -16.18
CA ARG A 76 -13.10 0.63 -17.33
C ARG A 76 -14.01 1.13 -18.47
N PRO A 77 -13.76 2.30 -19.08
CA PRO A 77 -14.14 2.54 -20.48
C PRO A 77 -13.24 1.73 -21.43
#